data_AF-A0A936GCU4-F1
#
_entry.id   AF-A0A936GCU4-F1
#
_cell.length_a   1.000
_cell.length_b   1.000
_cell.length_c   1.000
_cell.angle_alpha   90.00
_cell.angle_beta   90.00
_cell.angle_gamma   90.00
#
_symmetry.space_group_name_H-M   'P 1'
#
loop_
_entity.id
_entity.type
_entity.pdbx_description
1 polymer ?
#
loop_
_entity_poly.entity_id
_entity_poly.type
_entity_poly.pdbx_seq_one_letter_code
_entity_poly.pdbx_strand_id
1 'polypeptide(L)'
;MKKIPALLLVAGIVLSACNMPSASAPDPQVATAAALTVQAAINLAESTQSLASPTTASANSITVTPTYSKPIVSVGDVTNCRSGPGVNYERVTQILPETPVEIIGFFPPNYWIVSTSAGNCWVSGEFTTPVGSYTSVPTVTAPPTPQGDPLESVSLQKWDISCDYVKNEAAVIIRWADKEGETGYRIIRNNELAVELAANSTEFKETIILLSGQNVGYSVVAFNAAGSSSSKTITLGC
;
A
#
# COMPACT_ATOMS: atom_id res chain seq x y z
N MET A 1 7.69 -70.70 11.23
CA MET A 1 6.50 -70.59 10.36
C MET A 1 6.54 -69.19 9.74
N LYS A 2 7.27 -68.90 8.66
CA LYS A 2 7.01 -69.11 7.22
C LYS A 2 5.62 -68.62 6.78
N LYS A 3 5.54 -67.40 6.21
CA LYS A 3 5.07 -67.10 4.82
C LYS A 3 5.57 -65.72 4.35
N ILE A 4 6.12 -65.70 3.13
CA ILE A 4 6.48 -64.56 2.26
C ILE A 4 5.46 -64.59 1.09
N PRO A 5 4.99 -63.45 0.55
CA PRO A 5 5.51 -62.88 -0.73
C PRO A 5 5.60 -61.33 -0.66
N ALA A 6 6.52 -60.56 -1.24
CA ALA A 6 7.27 -60.56 -2.51
C ALA A 6 6.40 -60.44 -3.79
N LEU A 7 6.17 -59.20 -4.25
CA LEU A 7 6.09 -58.90 -5.69
C LEU A 7 6.56 -57.47 -5.99
N LEU A 8 7.57 -57.42 -6.87
CA LEU A 8 8.25 -56.29 -7.52
C LEU A 8 7.65 -56.05 -8.92
N LEU A 9 7.51 -54.79 -9.37
CA LEU A 9 7.75 -54.28 -10.75
C LEU A 9 7.37 -52.78 -10.79
N VAL A 10 8.30 -51.81 -10.77
CA VAL A 10 9.08 -51.21 -11.88
C VAL A 10 8.25 -50.57 -13.01
N ALA A 11 8.19 -49.24 -13.00
CA ALA A 11 8.23 -48.33 -14.17
C ALA A 11 8.55 -46.93 -13.60
N GLY A 12 9.65 -46.22 -13.90
CA GLY A 12 10.32 -46.11 -15.18
C GLY A 12 9.82 -44.85 -15.90
N ILE A 13 10.17 -43.65 -15.41
CA ILE A 13 10.00 -42.41 -16.15
C ILE A 13 11.35 -41.69 -16.20
N VAL A 14 12.03 -41.90 -17.32
CA VAL A 14 13.15 -41.11 -17.80
C VAL A 14 12.56 -40.00 -18.65
N LEU A 15 12.81 -38.73 -18.30
CA LEU A 15 12.74 -37.65 -19.28
C LEU A 15 14.00 -36.79 -19.15
N SER A 16 14.79 -36.91 -20.21
CA SER A 16 15.98 -36.16 -20.53
C SER A 16 15.67 -34.68 -20.83
N ALA A 17 16.65 -33.83 -20.49
CA ALA A 17 17.05 -32.60 -21.15
C ALA A 17 16.05 -31.43 -21.29
N CYS A 18 16.44 -30.29 -20.70
CA CYS A 18 16.59 -29.06 -21.47
C CYS A 18 17.78 -28.28 -20.92
N ASN A 19 18.86 -28.35 -21.69
CA ASN A 19 20.06 -27.51 -21.61
C ASN A 19 19.62 -26.08 -21.93
N MET A 20 19.59 -25.19 -20.94
CA MET A 20 19.15 -23.82 -21.13
C MET A 20 20.29 -23.04 -21.81
N PRO A 21 20.06 -22.40 -22.98
CA PRO A 21 21.10 -21.61 -23.63
C PRO A 21 21.42 -20.39 -22.78
N SER A 22 22.71 -20.18 -22.50
CA SER A 22 23.23 -18.90 -22.05
C SER A 22 22.72 -17.80 -22.97
N ALA A 23 22.02 -16.81 -22.41
CA ALA A 23 21.71 -15.58 -23.11
C ALA A 23 23.03 -14.84 -23.39
N SER A 24 23.57 -15.04 -24.58
CA SER A 24 24.55 -14.15 -25.18
C SER A 24 23.93 -12.76 -25.28
N ALA A 25 24.65 -11.76 -24.76
CA ALA A 25 24.38 -10.35 -25.03
C ALA A 25 24.34 -10.09 -26.55
N PRO A 26 23.53 -9.13 -27.04
CA PRO A 26 23.48 -8.80 -28.45
C PRO A 26 24.83 -8.30 -28.98
N ASP A 27 25.17 -8.77 -30.18
CA ASP A 27 26.32 -8.38 -30.99
C ASP A 27 26.37 -6.84 -31.22
N PRO A 28 27.54 -6.18 -31.04
CA PRO A 28 27.67 -4.73 -31.13
C PRO A 28 27.61 -4.15 -32.57
N GLN A 29 27.36 -4.95 -33.60
CA GLN A 29 27.41 -4.48 -34.99
C GLN A 29 26.08 -3.92 -35.54
N VAL A 30 24.97 -3.97 -34.78
CA VAL A 30 23.68 -3.40 -35.22
C VAL A 30 23.47 -1.95 -34.74
N ALA A 31 24.35 -1.40 -33.89
CA ALA A 31 24.26 -0.02 -33.41
C ALA A 31 24.88 1.04 -34.36
N THR A 32 25.51 0.63 -35.46
CA THR A 32 26.35 1.54 -36.29
C THR A 32 25.65 2.06 -37.56
N ALA A 33 24.44 1.60 -37.90
CA ALA A 33 23.76 2.01 -39.15
C ALA A 33 22.93 3.30 -39.03
N ALA A 34 22.50 3.71 -37.82
CA ALA A 34 21.65 4.90 -37.64
C ALA A 34 22.45 6.21 -37.43
N ALA A 35 23.75 6.13 -37.13
CA ALA A 35 24.59 7.31 -36.90
C ALA A 35 25.14 7.94 -38.20
N LEU A 36 25.16 7.20 -39.31
CA LEU A 36 25.74 7.67 -40.58
C LEU A 36 24.79 8.52 -41.44
N THR A 37 23.49 8.55 -41.14
CA THR A 37 22.51 9.38 -41.87
C THR A 37 22.38 10.80 -41.34
N VAL A 38 22.85 11.11 -40.12
CA VAL A 38 22.75 12.46 -39.53
C VAL A 38 23.91 13.36 -39.96
N GLN A 39 25.11 12.82 -40.19
CA GLN A 39 26.28 13.61 -40.61
C GLN A 39 26.19 14.16 -42.05
N ALA A 40 25.42 13.50 -42.94
CA ALA A 40 25.32 13.91 -44.35
C ALA A 40 24.38 15.12 -44.57
N ALA A 41 23.41 15.36 -43.69
CA ALA A 41 22.49 16.50 -43.79
C ALA A 41 23.11 17.82 -43.30
N ILE A 42 24.06 17.76 -42.36
CA ILE A 42 24.72 18.95 -41.80
C ILE A 42 25.72 19.56 -42.80
N ASN A 43 26.41 18.71 -43.59
CA ASN A 43 27.42 19.16 -44.55
C ASN A 43 26.84 19.79 -45.84
N LEU A 44 25.51 19.84 -46.01
CA LEU A 44 24.87 20.49 -47.17
C LEU A 44 24.43 21.95 -46.91
N ALA A 45 24.59 22.45 -45.68
CA ALA A 45 24.16 23.80 -45.29
C ALA A 45 25.30 24.84 -45.22
N GLU A 46 26.57 24.44 -45.41
CA GLU A 46 27.74 25.34 -45.28
C GLU A 46 28.37 25.71 -46.61
N SER A 47 27.56 26.21 -47.55
CA SER A 47 28.08 26.76 -48.81
C SER A 47 27.20 27.91 -49.33
N THR A 48 27.12 29.01 -48.58
CA THR A 48 26.96 30.34 -49.20
C THR A 48 27.67 31.41 -48.38
N GLN A 49 28.52 32.13 -49.08
CA GLN A 49 29.41 33.21 -48.64
C GLN A 49 28.71 34.32 -47.85
N SER A 50 29.52 34.92 -46.97
CA SER A 50 29.34 36.27 -46.41
C SER A 50 29.03 37.31 -47.49
N LEU A 51 27.96 38.10 -47.29
CA LEU A 51 27.81 39.43 -47.88
C LEU A 51 27.16 40.37 -46.86
N ALA A 52 27.69 41.58 -46.79
CA ALA A 52 27.46 42.57 -45.74
C ALA A 52 26.01 43.09 -45.62
N SER A 53 25.72 43.56 -44.41
CA SER A 53 24.58 44.35 -43.91
C SER A 53 23.89 45.27 -44.93
N PRO A 54 22.56 45.40 -44.84
CA PRO A 54 22.05 46.73 -44.50
C PRO A 54 20.89 46.74 -43.49
N THR A 55 20.93 47.78 -42.66
CA THR A 55 19.80 48.57 -42.15
C THR A 55 18.87 47.96 -41.08
N THR A 56 18.94 48.58 -39.92
CA THR A 56 17.99 48.57 -38.80
C THR A 56 16.53 48.64 -39.24
N ALA A 57 15.84 47.50 -39.20
CA ALA A 57 14.39 47.46 -39.08
C ALA A 57 14.04 47.24 -37.61
N SER A 58 13.35 48.20 -37.01
CA SER A 58 12.79 48.11 -35.66
C SER A 58 11.79 46.97 -35.60
N ALA A 59 12.22 45.79 -35.15
CA ALA A 59 11.32 44.72 -34.76
C ALA A 59 10.77 45.10 -33.38
N ASN A 60 9.54 45.64 -33.35
CA ASN A 60 8.77 45.69 -32.11
C ASN A 60 8.59 44.24 -31.64
N SER A 61 9.39 43.83 -30.66
CA SER A 61 9.21 42.57 -29.95
C SER A 61 7.90 42.68 -29.16
N ILE A 62 6.85 42.02 -29.65
CA ILE A 62 5.67 41.78 -28.84
C ILE A 62 6.08 40.72 -27.82
N THR A 63 6.44 41.16 -26.61
CA THR A 63 6.67 40.26 -25.49
C THR A 63 5.30 39.70 -25.09
N VAL A 64 4.92 38.56 -25.67
CA VAL A 64 3.76 37.80 -25.22
C VAL A 64 4.16 37.18 -23.89
N THR A 65 3.71 37.76 -22.79
CA THR A 65 3.76 37.10 -21.50
C THR A 65 2.72 35.98 -21.53
N PRO A 66 3.10 34.68 -21.56
CA PRO A 66 2.12 33.62 -21.48
C PRO A 66 1.38 33.76 -20.16
N THR A 67 0.10 34.12 -20.24
CA THR A 67 -0.79 34.03 -19.08
C THR A 67 -1.13 32.56 -18.94
N TYR A 68 -0.32 31.83 -18.17
CA TYR A 68 -0.61 30.44 -17.86
C TYR A 68 -1.91 30.39 -17.07
N SER A 69 -2.98 29.91 -17.71
CA SER A 69 -4.21 29.53 -17.02
C SER A 69 -3.88 28.39 -16.07
N LYS A 70 -4.42 28.46 -14.85
CA LYS A 70 -4.22 27.41 -13.86
C LYS A 70 -4.72 26.07 -14.40
N PRO A 71 -3.95 24.98 -14.30
CA PRO A 71 -4.38 23.68 -14.78
C PRO A 71 -5.59 23.20 -13.96
N ILE A 72 -6.49 22.48 -14.62
CA ILE A 72 -7.69 21.92 -14.00
C ILE A 72 -7.74 20.41 -14.23
N VAL A 73 -8.57 19.73 -13.48
CA VAL A 73 -8.86 18.33 -13.66
C VAL A 73 -10.37 18.09 -13.69
N SER A 74 -10.79 17.17 -14.54
CA SER A 74 -12.17 16.69 -14.66
C SER A 74 -12.23 15.20 -14.36
N VAL A 75 -13.40 14.69 -13.97
CA VAL A 75 -13.62 13.27 -13.67
C VAL A 75 -14.73 12.72 -14.56
N GLY A 76 -14.61 11.45 -14.95
CA GLY A 76 -15.63 10.77 -15.76
C GLY A 76 -16.83 10.29 -14.94
N ASP A 77 -16.58 9.91 -13.69
CA ASP A 77 -17.56 9.44 -12.71
C ASP A 77 -17.37 10.15 -11.36
N VAL A 78 -18.35 10.02 -10.46
CA VAL A 78 -18.25 10.56 -9.10
C VAL A 78 -17.00 10.00 -8.41
N THR A 79 -16.03 10.87 -8.15
CA THR A 79 -14.70 10.47 -7.65
C THR A 79 -14.49 11.03 -6.25
N ASN A 80 -14.03 10.17 -5.33
CA ASN A 80 -13.74 10.60 -3.97
C ASN A 80 -12.46 11.45 -3.94
N CYS A 81 -12.56 12.61 -3.28
CA CYS A 81 -11.42 13.46 -2.96
C CYS A 81 -11.06 13.28 -1.49
N ARG A 82 -9.83 12.84 -1.19
CA ARG A 82 -9.43 12.37 0.14
C ARG A 82 -8.37 13.27 0.78
N SER A 83 -8.14 13.12 2.08
CA SER A 83 -7.12 13.89 2.81
C SER A 83 -5.67 13.46 2.46
N GLY A 84 -5.49 12.37 1.72
CA GLY A 84 -4.21 11.88 1.21
C GLY A 84 -4.40 10.78 0.17
N PRO A 85 -3.31 10.16 -0.32
CA PRO A 85 -3.38 9.19 -1.39
C PRO A 85 -3.94 7.83 -0.93
N GLY A 86 -5.04 7.39 -1.55
CA GLY A 86 -5.58 6.04 -1.35
C GLY A 86 -6.69 5.96 -0.29
N VAL A 87 -7.24 4.75 -0.14
CA VAL A 87 -8.50 4.52 0.58
C VAL A 87 -8.39 4.63 2.11
N ASN A 88 -7.18 4.54 2.66
CA ASN A 88 -6.91 4.67 4.10
C ASN A 88 -7.05 6.11 4.60
N TYR A 89 -7.11 7.09 3.69
CA TYR A 89 -7.34 8.49 4.03
C TYR A 89 -8.83 8.81 4.01
N GLU A 90 -9.27 9.68 4.92
CA GLU A 90 -10.66 10.11 5.00
C GLU A 90 -11.11 10.85 3.73
N ARG A 91 -12.39 10.70 3.38
CA ARG A 91 -13.00 11.43 2.26
C ARG A 91 -13.37 12.85 2.71
N VAL A 92 -12.74 13.83 2.09
CA VAL A 92 -13.06 15.26 2.29
C VAL A 92 -14.34 15.63 1.54
N THR A 93 -14.44 15.23 0.26
CA THR A 93 -15.61 15.49 -0.58
C THR A 93 -15.68 14.50 -1.76
N GLN A 94 -16.67 14.67 -2.63
CA GLN A 94 -16.77 13.98 -3.91
C GLN A 94 -16.80 15.00 -5.04
N ILE A 95 -16.03 14.72 -6.09
CA ILE A 95 -16.01 15.51 -7.32
C ILE A 95 -17.01 14.83 -8.28
N LEU A 96 -18.00 15.58 -8.74
CA LEU A 96 -18.98 15.10 -9.70
C LEU A 96 -18.41 15.21 -11.13
N PRO A 97 -18.92 14.39 -12.08
CA PRO A 97 -18.63 14.57 -13.49
C PRO A 97 -18.88 16.02 -13.95
N GLU A 98 -18.14 16.45 -14.96
CA GLU A 98 -18.24 17.80 -15.56
C GLU A 98 -17.94 18.97 -14.60
N THR A 99 -17.44 18.69 -13.38
CA THR A 99 -17.04 19.72 -12.43
C THR A 99 -15.52 19.92 -12.49
N PRO A 100 -15.02 20.94 -13.22
CA PRO A 100 -13.59 21.21 -13.27
C PRO A 100 -13.10 21.74 -11.92
N VAL A 101 -12.00 21.16 -11.42
CA VAL A 101 -11.35 21.62 -10.18
C VAL A 101 -9.89 21.96 -10.44
N GLU A 102 -9.38 23.00 -9.79
CA GLU A 102 -8.02 23.50 -9.99
C GLU A 102 -6.99 22.49 -9.47
N ILE A 103 -5.96 22.17 -10.28
CA ILE A 103 -4.79 21.38 -9.86
C ILE A 103 -3.79 22.33 -9.18
N ILE A 104 -3.42 21.99 -7.94
CA ILE A 104 -2.46 22.74 -7.13
C ILE A 104 -1.20 21.93 -6.77
N GLY A 105 -1.20 20.62 -7.03
CA GLY A 105 -0.06 19.76 -6.76
C GLY A 105 -0.15 18.40 -7.46
N PHE A 106 0.99 17.72 -7.55
CA PHE A 106 1.12 16.37 -8.08
C PHE A 106 1.88 15.48 -7.09
N PHE A 107 1.41 14.26 -6.87
CA PHE A 107 2.15 13.24 -6.12
C PHE A 107 2.40 12.04 -7.03
N PRO A 108 3.68 11.77 -7.38
CA PRO A 108 4.02 10.65 -8.23
C PRO A 108 3.57 9.30 -7.62
N PRO A 109 3.15 8.32 -8.44
CA PRO A 109 3.12 8.40 -9.90
C PRO A 109 1.81 8.96 -10.47
N ASN A 110 0.72 9.05 -9.69
CA ASN A 110 -0.61 9.25 -10.28
C ASN A 110 -1.66 9.88 -9.34
N TYR A 111 -1.28 10.87 -8.53
CA TYR A 111 -2.25 11.60 -7.70
C TYR A 111 -2.18 13.10 -7.99
N TRP A 112 -3.35 13.72 -8.10
CA TRP A 112 -3.48 15.17 -8.18
C TRP A 112 -3.98 15.72 -6.85
N ILE A 113 -3.45 16.87 -6.47
CA ILE A 113 -3.94 17.66 -5.35
C ILE A 113 -4.73 18.80 -5.95
N VAL A 114 -6.00 18.88 -5.55
CA VAL A 114 -6.95 19.82 -6.12
C VAL A 114 -7.49 20.74 -5.05
N SER A 115 -7.85 21.97 -5.45
CA SER A 115 -8.53 22.91 -4.58
C SER A 115 -10.04 22.86 -4.83
N THR A 116 -10.80 22.54 -3.78
CA THR A 116 -12.27 22.48 -3.82
C THR A 116 -12.88 23.43 -2.80
N SER A 117 -14.19 23.68 -2.87
CA SER A 117 -14.91 24.47 -1.86
C SER A 117 -14.90 23.84 -0.45
N ALA A 118 -14.71 22.52 -0.35
CA ALA A 118 -14.58 21.79 0.91
C ALA A 118 -13.14 21.78 1.46
N GLY A 119 -12.17 22.31 0.69
CA GLY A 119 -10.75 22.32 1.02
C GLY A 119 -9.90 21.60 -0.02
N ASN A 120 -8.59 21.56 0.24
CA ASN A 120 -7.63 20.90 -0.62
C ASN A 120 -7.65 19.39 -0.36
N CYS A 121 -7.66 18.59 -1.43
CA CYS A 121 -7.77 17.15 -1.29
C CYS A 121 -7.11 16.41 -2.48
N TRP A 122 -6.96 15.11 -2.31
CA TRP A 122 -6.23 14.20 -3.18
C TRP A 122 -7.20 13.40 -4.03
N VAL A 123 -6.97 13.39 -5.34
CA VAL A 123 -7.76 12.65 -6.31
C VAL A 123 -6.84 11.74 -7.13
N SER A 124 -7.27 10.50 -7.35
CA SER A 124 -6.49 9.54 -8.16
C SER A 124 -6.51 9.96 -9.63
N GLY A 125 -5.33 10.01 -10.25
CA GLY A 125 -5.16 10.28 -11.67
C GLY A 125 -5.76 9.20 -12.58
N GLU A 126 -6.05 8.01 -12.06
CA GLU A 126 -6.73 6.95 -12.81
C GLU A 126 -8.18 7.30 -13.18
N PHE A 127 -8.82 8.16 -12.38
CA PHE A 127 -10.22 8.57 -12.57
C PHE A 127 -10.34 10.00 -13.10
N THR A 128 -9.23 10.60 -13.51
CA THR A 128 -9.20 12.01 -13.86
C THR A 128 -8.58 12.29 -15.21
N THR A 129 -9.01 13.40 -15.82
CA THR A 129 -8.47 13.94 -17.06
C THR A 129 -7.97 15.38 -16.80
N PRO A 130 -6.65 15.61 -16.70
CA PRO A 130 -6.09 16.93 -16.53
C PRO A 130 -6.18 17.75 -17.84
N VAL A 131 -6.46 19.04 -17.72
CA VAL A 131 -6.58 19.99 -18.84
C VAL A 131 -5.75 21.25 -18.53
N GLY A 132 -5.05 21.76 -19.54
CA GLY A 132 -4.14 22.90 -19.42
C GLY A 132 -2.69 22.47 -19.17
N SER A 133 -1.80 23.46 -19.05
CA SER A 133 -0.38 23.20 -18.80
C SER A 133 -0.14 22.91 -17.32
N TYR A 134 0.20 21.66 -16.98
CA TYR A 134 0.54 21.23 -15.62
C TYR A 134 2.03 20.98 -15.41
N THR A 135 2.89 21.36 -16.37
CA THR A 135 4.35 21.17 -16.30
C THR A 135 5.02 21.91 -15.15
N SER A 136 4.38 22.97 -14.64
CA SER A 136 4.85 23.77 -13.50
C SER A 136 4.13 23.44 -12.19
N VAL A 137 3.29 22.40 -12.16
CA VAL A 137 2.63 21.96 -10.92
C VAL A 137 3.68 21.37 -9.99
N PRO A 138 3.77 21.85 -8.74
CA PRO A 138 4.75 21.35 -7.79
C PRO A 138 4.46 19.89 -7.42
N THR A 139 5.52 19.11 -7.26
CA THR A 139 5.40 17.80 -6.62
C THR A 139 5.28 17.98 -5.11
N VAL A 140 4.33 17.29 -4.48
CA VAL A 140 4.14 17.31 -3.02
C VAL A 140 4.43 15.94 -2.43
N THR A 141 4.60 15.87 -1.11
CA THR A 141 4.70 14.61 -0.37
C THR A 141 3.33 14.21 0.15
N ALA A 142 3.09 12.90 0.29
CA ALA A 142 1.90 12.41 0.95
C ALA A 142 1.86 12.88 2.42
N PRO A 143 0.69 13.27 2.95
CA PRO A 143 0.50 13.40 4.38
C PRO A 143 0.76 12.04 5.03
N PRO A 144 1.19 12.00 6.31
CA PRO A 144 1.21 10.74 7.03
C PRO A 144 -0.16 10.08 6.92
N THR A 145 -0.19 8.76 6.71
CA THR A 145 -1.45 8.01 6.80
C THR A 145 -2.10 8.33 8.15
N PRO A 146 -3.44 8.40 8.25
CA PRO A 146 -4.12 8.44 9.52
C PRO A 146 -3.74 7.16 10.29
N GLN A 147 -2.67 7.26 11.06
CA GLN A 147 -2.26 6.25 12.01
C GLN A 147 -3.12 6.53 13.23
N GLY A 148 -3.80 5.51 13.76
CA GLY A 148 -4.48 5.68 15.04
C GLY A 148 -3.47 6.14 16.11
N ASP A 149 -3.96 6.57 17.25
CA ASP A 149 -3.04 6.82 18.36
C ASP A 149 -2.44 5.49 18.85
N PRO A 150 -1.16 5.47 19.27
CA PRO A 150 -0.55 4.30 19.88
C PRO A 150 -1.36 3.83 21.08
N LEU A 151 -1.65 2.53 21.12
CA LEU A 151 -2.42 1.94 22.21
C LEU A 151 -1.55 1.73 23.45
N GLU A 152 -2.07 2.13 24.60
CA GLU A 152 -1.49 1.76 25.90
C GLU A 152 -1.60 0.25 26.17
N SER A 153 -0.73 -0.27 27.03
CA SER A 153 -0.78 -1.67 27.48
C SER A 153 -2.13 -2.04 28.08
N VAL A 154 -2.65 -3.21 27.70
CA VAL A 154 -3.90 -3.75 28.21
C VAL A 154 -3.73 -4.17 29.67
N SER A 155 -4.64 -3.73 30.53
CA SER A 155 -4.61 -4.06 31.97
C SER A 155 -5.63 -5.15 32.29
N LEU A 156 -5.13 -6.34 32.65
CA LEU A 156 -5.99 -7.44 33.11
C LEU A 156 -6.55 -7.10 34.49
N GLN A 157 -7.88 -7.25 34.63
CA GLN A 157 -8.60 -6.93 35.86
C GLN A 157 -8.85 -8.18 36.70
N LYS A 158 -9.23 -9.28 36.06
CA LYS A 158 -9.53 -10.54 36.74
C LYS A 158 -9.37 -11.73 35.81
N TRP A 159 -8.98 -12.87 36.36
CA TRP A 159 -9.04 -14.16 35.67
C TRP A 159 -9.41 -15.27 36.65
N ASP A 160 -10.12 -16.27 36.15
CA ASP A 160 -10.56 -17.43 36.91
C ASP A 160 -10.40 -18.69 36.03
N ILE A 161 -10.06 -19.82 36.65
CA ILE A 161 -10.06 -21.15 36.03
C ILE A 161 -10.81 -22.13 36.94
N SER A 162 -11.62 -23.01 36.35
CA SER A 162 -12.32 -24.08 37.04
C SER A 162 -12.12 -25.40 36.31
N CYS A 163 -11.54 -26.38 37.00
CA CYS A 163 -11.14 -27.68 36.42
C CYS A 163 -12.19 -28.77 36.72
N ASP A 164 -12.67 -29.43 35.68
CA ASP A 164 -13.46 -30.67 35.75
C ASP A 164 -12.54 -31.86 35.44
N TYR A 165 -12.03 -32.50 36.49
CA TYR A 165 -11.10 -33.64 36.37
C TYR A 165 -11.75 -34.92 35.85
N VAL A 166 -13.08 -35.01 35.84
CA VAL A 166 -13.79 -36.17 35.28
C VAL A 166 -13.83 -36.05 33.76
N LYS A 167 -14.05 -34.84 33.25
CA LYS A 167 -14.07 -34.56 31.80
C LYS A 167 -12.72 -34.16 31.23
N ASN A 168 -11.74 -33.84 32.07
CA ASN A 168 -10.48 -33.23 31.71
C ASN A 168 -10.66 -31.87 31.00
N GLU A 169 -11.62 -31.08 31.48
CA GLU A 169 -11.95 -29.78 30.91
C GLU A 169 -11.63 -28.68 31.92
N ALA A 170 -11.29 -27.49 31.41
CA ALA A 170 -11.09 -26.29 32.21
C ALA A 170 -11.91 -25.13 31.64
N ALA A 171 -12.80 -24.57 32.46
CA ALA A 171 -13.52 -23.34 32.14
C ALA A 171 -12.65 -22.14 32.54
N VAL A 172 -12.33 -21.28 31.58
CA VAL A 172 -11.47 -20.10 31.75
C VAL A 172 -12.28 -18.84 31.55
N ILE A 173 -12.09 -17.85 32.42
CA ILE A 173 -12.68 -16.51 32.31
C ILE A 173 -11.54 -15.49 32.43
N ILE A 174 -11.48 -14.51 31.52
CA ILE A 174 -10.52 -13.41 31.54
C ILE A 174 -11.26 -12.10 31.36
N ARG A 175 -10.97 -11.11 32.20
CA ARG A 175 -11.54 -9.76 32.16
C ARG A 175 -10.43 -8.72 32.15
N TRP A 176 -10.60 -7.68 31.34
CA TRP A 176 -9.63 -6.61 31.19
C TRP A 176 -10.32 -5.24 31.16
N ALA A 177 -9.52 -4.18 31.35
CA ALA A 177 -9.98 -2.81 31.19
C ALA A 177 -10.04 -2.47 29.70
N ASP A 178 -11.14 -1.84 29.32
CA ASP A 178 -11.32 -1.33 27.96
C ASP A 178 -10.26 -0.27 27.63
N LYS A 179 -9.97 -0.13 26.35
CA LYS A 179 -9.06 0.89 25.82
C LYS A 179 -9.86 1.89 25.02
N GLU A 180 -9.23 3.03 24.75
CA GLU A 180 -9.80 4.04 23.87
C GLU A 180 -9.02 3.98 22.56
N GLY A 181 -9.73 4.08 21.43
CA GLY A 181 -9.12 4.10 20.11
C GLY A 181 -8.70 2.72 19.58
N GLU A 182 -9.06 1.62 20.25
CA GLU A 182 -8.96 0.27 19.74
C GLU A 182 -10.08 -0.04 18.74
N THR A 183 -9.77 -0.88 17.76
CA THR A 183 -10.75 -1.42 16.81
C THR A 183 -11.21 -2.81 17.23
N GLY A 184 -10.46 -3.47 18.10
CA GLY A 184 -10.82 -4.76 18.68
C GLY A 184 -9.75 -5.34 19.59
N TYR A 185 -10.00 -6.57 20.01
CA TYR A 185 -9.14 -7.34 20.89
C TYR A 185 -8.83 -8.71 20.30
N ARG A 186 -7.64 -9.24 20.56
CA ARG A 186 -7.25 -10.62 20.27
C ARG A 186 -6.90 -11.33 21.56
N ILE A 187 -7.42 -12.54 21.72
CA ILE A 187 -7.03 -13.43 22.81
C ILE A 187 -5.95 -14.36 22.27
N ILE A 188 -4.79 -14.32 22.91
CA ILE A 188 -3.66 -15.19 22.58
C ILE A 188 -3.59 -16.29 23.63
N ARG A 189 -3.65 -17.55 23.20
CA ARG A 189 -3.52 -18.74 24.04
C ARG A 189 -2.26 -19.50 23.63
N ASN A 190 -1.32 -19.71 24.56
CA ASN A 190 -0.04 -20.37 24.30
C ASN A 190 0.68 -19.84 23.03
N ASN A 191 0.72 -18.51 22.89
CA ASN A 191 1.31 -17.78 21.76
C ASN A 191 0.58 -17.90 20.41
N GLU A 192 -0.59 -18.56 20.37
CA GLU A 192 -1.43 -18.64 19.18
C GLU A 192 -2.71 -17.80 19.33
N LEU A 193 -3.24 -17.29 18.23
CA LEU A 193 -4.51 -16.58 18.22
C LEU A 193 -5.66 -17.55 18.52
N ALA A 194 -6.35 -17.34 19.64
CA ALA A 194 -7.54 -18.09 20.00
C ALA A 194 -8.80 -17.48 19.38
N VAL A 195 -9.00 -16.17 19.55
CA VAL A 195 -10.16 -15.45 19.01
C VAL A 195 -9.87 -13.96 18.82
N GLU A 196 -10.57 -13.33 17.88
CA GLU A 196 -10.66 -11.88 17.73
C GLU A 196 -12.06 -11.40 18.14
N LEU A 197 -12.11 -10.33 18.92
CA LEU A 197 -13.30 -9.73 19.50
C LEU A 197 -13.43 -8.28 19.02
N ALA A 198 -14.66 -7.78 18.95
CA ALA A 198 -14.93 -6.39 18.58
C ALA A 198 -14.41 -5.39 19.63
N ALA A 199 -14.28 -4.12 19.22
CA ALA A 199 -14.00 -3.00 20.14
C ALA A 199 -14.97 -2.97 21.33
N ASN A 200 -14.54 -2.38 22.46
CA ASN A 200 -15.28 -2.34 23.73
C ASN A 200 -15.52 -3.70 24.41
N SER A 201 -14.95 -4.79 23.89
CA SER A 201 -15.01 -6.10 24.56
C SER A 201 -14.14 -6.09 25.81
N THR A 202 -14.68 -6.54 26.94
CA THR A 202 -13.98 -6.53 28.25
C THR A 202 -13.96 -7.88 28.96
N GLU A 203 -14.50 -8.93 28.32
CA GLU A 203 -14.54 -10.28 28.86
C GLU A 203 -14.37 -11.33 27.74
N PHE A 204 -13.64 -12.39 28.07
CA PHE A 204 -13.52 -13.62 27.29
C PHE A 204 -13.80 -14.83 28.18
N LYS A 205 -14.49 -15.82 27.62
CA LYS A 205 -14.77 -17.10 28.26
C LYS A 205 -14.55 -18.23 27.28
N GLU A 206 -13.94 -19.32 27.74
CA GLU A 206 -13.89 -20.56 26.97
C GLU A 206 -13.81 -21.80 27.86
N THR A 207 -13.99 -22.97 27.25
CA THR A 207 -13.70 -24.26 27.87
C THR A 207 -12.69 -24.99 27.00
N ILE A 208 -11.59 -25.42 27.61
CA ILE A 208 -10.51 -26.13 26.93
C ILE A 208 -10.33 -27.50 27.56
N ILE A 209 -9.68 -28.41 26.83
CA ILE A 209 -9.17 -29.64 27.44
C ILE A 209 -7.86 -29.29 28.15
N LEU A 210 -7.79 -29.57 29.46
CA LEU A 210 -6.61 -29.38 30.28
C LEU A 210 -6.55 -30.49 31.33
N LEU A 211 -5.52 -31.32 31.25
CA LEU A 211 -5.32 -32.44 32.18
C LEU A 211 -4.77 -31.94 33.52
N SER A 212 -4.88 -32.77 34.57
CA SER A 212 -4.27 -32.44 35.87
C SER A 212 -2.75 -32.29 35.76
N GLY A 213 -2.21 -31.25 36.36
CA GLY A 213 -0.81 -30.84 36.30
C GLY A 213 -0.43 -30.03 35.06
N GLN A 214 -1.36 -29.69 34.17
CA GLN A 214 -1.10 -28.89 32.97
C GLN A 214 -1.43 -27.41 33.17
N ASN A 215 -0.67 -26.57 32.47
CA ASN A 215 -0.83 -25.13 32.47
C ASN A 215 -1.17 -24.60 31.07
N VAL A 216 -1.84 -23.46 31.04
CA VAL A 216 -2.18 -22.69 29.84
C VAL A 216 -1.87 -21.22 30.05
N GLY A 217 -1.21 -20.60 29.08
CA GLY A 217 -0.89 -19.17 29.08
C GLY A 217 -1.89 -18.36 28.26
N TYR A 218 -2.31 -17.20 28.78
CA TYR A 218 -3.15 -16.23 28.06
C TYR A 218 -2.58 -14.82 28.09
N SER A 219 -2.77 -14.09 27.01
CA SER A 219 -2.65 -12.63 26.98
C SER A 219 -3.76 -12.02 26.11
N VAL A 220 -4.07 -10.76 26.39
CA VAL A 220 -5.07 -9.97 25.65
C VAL A 220 -4.34 -8.88 24.89
N VAL A 221 -4.63 -8.74 23.60
CA VAL A 221 -3.98 -7.78 22.71
C VAL A 221 -5.04 -6.82 22.16
N ALA A 222 -4.96 -5.54 22.48
CA ALA A 222 -5.74 -4.50 21.82
C ALA A 222 -5.07 -4.12 20.49
N PHE A 223 -5.84 -3.83 19.45
CA PHE A 223 -5.30 -3.41 18.15
C PHE A 223 -6.13 -2.31 17.50
N ASN A 224 -5.47 -1.48 16.70
CA ASN A 224 -6.07 -0.47 15.84
C ASN A 224 -5.19 -0.26 14.59
N ALA A 225 -5.50 0.76 13.78
CA ALA A 225 -4.69 1.12 12.61
C ALA A 225 -3.24 1.55 12.95
N ALA A 226 -2.97 1.93 14.21
CA ALA A 226 -1.65 2.33 14.66
C ALA A 226 -0.70 1.17 14.96
N GLY A 227 -1.28 0.02 15.33
CA GLY A 227 -0.53 -1.13 15.80
C GLY A 227 -1.32 -1.92 16.85
N SER A 228 -0.60 -2.55 17.76
CA SER A 228 -1.20 -3.38 18.81
C SER A 228 -0.42 -3.25 20.11
N SER A 229 -1.12 -3.46 21.22
CA SER A 229 -0.55 -3.45 22.56
C SER A 229 -1.09 -4.61 23.37
N SER A 230 -0.22 -5.25 24.14
CA SER A 230 -0.51 -6.50 24.83
C SER A 230 -0.59 -6.32 26.34
N SER A 231 -1.38 -7.17 26.99
CA SER A 231 -1.30 -7.37 28.43
C SER A 231 -0.05 -8.16 28.82
N LYS A 232 0.22 -8.24 30.13
CA LYS A 232 1.07 -9.32 30.66
C LYS A 232 0.43 -10.67 30.36
N THR A 233 1.26 -11.70 30.17
CA THR A 233 0.79 -13.09 30.09
C THR A 233 0.45 -13.62 31.47
N ILE A 234 -0.72 -14.22 31.61
CA ILE A 234 -1.12 -14.98 32.80
C ILE A 234 -1.00 -16.47 32.50
N THR A 235 -0.64 -17.27 33.52
CA THR A 235 -0.58 -18.73 33.42
C THR A 235 -1.58 -19.32 34.41
N LEU A 236 -2.47 -20.17 33.90
CA LEU A 236 -3.53 -20.84 34.67
C LEU A 236 -3.30 -22.35 34.59
N GLY A 237 -3.66 -23.09 35.63
CA GLY A 237 -3.40 -24.53 35.69
C GLY A 237 -4.51 -25.34 36.34
N CYS A 238 -4.57 -26.60 35.91
CA CYS A 238 -5.22 -27.72 36.57
C CYS A 238 -4.12 -28.72 37.00
#